data_AF-A0A1Y1IJY3-F1
#
_entry.id   AF-A0A1Y1IJY3-F1
#
_cell.length_a   1.000
_cell.length_b   1.000
_cell.length_c   1.000
_cell.angle_alpha   90.00
_cell.angle_beta   90.00
_cell.angle_gamma   90.00
#
_symmetry.space_group_name_H-M   'P 1'
#
loop_
_entity.id
_entity.type
_entity.pdbx_description
1 polymer ?
#
loop_
_entity_poly.entity_id
_entity_poly.type
_entity_poly.pdbx_seq_one_letter_code
_entity_poly.pdbx_strand_id
1 'polypeptide(L)'
;MAPPSRTWFGLRRKSPSIPDSEIAELGRKLTDEKQGKERIFEELTRAGAELDDAQDEGASLRAQLAAEMRRDGERTEKELASACASLNEVQAKSGGLRAQLETLESKLAAKEKEKLEAASKVAELESALESSRGAAAALEAAAEAGARRAREGDRLHYVLACNGQTGSIARSVMASDPESRLYKTFSGEWNYARDESGRAVITCHPDRWSAVLEHLTTGAVPTDRDTQLLEQARFWKLQRLTAALEALTPGAVVSNADSQGFTVRGTFVSVMSAYEPRLPFVTPRVIVQ
;
A
#
# COMPACT_ATOMS: atom_id res chain seq x y z
N MET A 1 30.78 -127.68 -53.77
CA MET A 1 30.11 -128.20 -54.99
C MET A 1 30.76 -127.53 -56.19
N ALA A 2 31.54 -128.30 -56.95
CA ALA A 2 31.92 -128.01 -58.34
C ALA A 2 31.19 -129.07 -59.21
N PRO A 3 31.16 -129.01 -60.56
CA PRO A 3 31.38 -127.96 -61.57
C PRO A 3 30.11 -127.89 -62.50
N PRO A 4 30.10 -127.49 -63.81
CA PRO A 4 30.83 -128.19 -64.86
C PRO A 4 31.43 -127.31 -65.99
N SER A 5 32.67 -127.64 -66.30
CA SER A 5 33.29 -127.59 -67.62
C SER A 5 32.37 -128.06 -68.74
N ARG A 6 32.22 -127.27 -69.82
CA ARG A 6 31.75 -127.77 -71.11
C ARG A 6 32.74 -127.41 -72.21
N THR A 7 33.22 -128.50 -72.79
CA THR A 7 34.17 -128.69 -73.88
C THR A 7 33.85 -127.92 -75.16
N TRP A 8 34.94 -127.47 -75.76
CA TRP A 8 35.12 -127.05 -77.15
C TRP A 8 34.55 -128.05 -78.18
N PHE A 9 33.86 -127.52 -79.19
CA PHE A 9 33.81 -128.09 -80.54
C PHE A 9 34.00 -126.95 -81.56
N GLY A 10 34.94 -127.16 -82.47
CA GLY A 10 35.40 -126.17 -83.42
C GLY A 10 34.36 -125.79 -84.49
N LEU A 11 34.37 -124.51 -84.85
CA LEU A 11 33.93 -124.04 -86.16
C LEU A 11 35.01 -123.09 -86.72
N ARG A 12 35.83 -123.64 -87.62
CA ARG A 12 36.69 -122.89 -88.53
C ARG A 12 35.76 -122.12 -89.49
N ARG A 13 35.45 -120.86 -89.19
CA ARG A 13 34.81 -119.94 -90.14
C ARG A 13 35.85 -118.97 -90.70
N LYS A 14 35.84 -118.88 -92.02
CA LYS A 14 36.67 -118.06 -92.91
C LYS A 14 36.73 -116.61 -92.43
N SER A 15 37.94 -116.05 -92.36
CA SER A 15 38.16 -114.61 -92.31
C SER A 15 37.58 -113.95 -93.57
N PRO A 16 36.66 -112.98 -93.47
CA PRO A 16 36.30 -112.14 -94.59
C PRO A 16 37.46 -111.18 -94.88
N SER A 17 37.96 -111.18 -96.11
CA SER A 17 38.85 -110.13 -96.62
C SER A 17 38.06 -108.84 -96.75
N ILE A 18 38.36 -107.84 -95.92
CA ILE A 18 37.84 -106.47 -96.07
C ILE A 18 38.42 -105.91 -97.38
N PRO A 19 37.61 -105.43 -98.35
CA PRO A 19 38.09 -104.81 -99.57
C PRO A 19 38.79 -103.47 -99.29
N ASP A 20 39.90 -103.18 -99.98
CA ASP A 20 40.74 -101.98 -99.76
C ASP A 20 39.96 -100.63 -99.83
N SER A 21 38.81 -100.61 -100.50
CA SER A 21 37.92 -99.44 -100.54
C SER A 21 37.22 -99.13 -99.20
N GLU A 22 36.89 -100.14 -98.39
CA GLU A 22 36.34 -99.97 -97.04
C GLU A 22 37.41 -99.46 -96.07
N ILE A 23 38.66 -99.90 -96.24
CA ILE A 23 39.81 -99.42 -95.43
C ILE A 23 40.06 -97.93 -95.68
N ALA A 24 39.99 -97.48 -96.93
CA ALA A 24 40.14 -96.06 -97.28
C ALA A 24 38.98 -95.18 -96.77
N GLU A 25 37.75 -95.69 -96.75
CA GLU A 25 36.59 -94.97 -96.22
C GLU A 25 36.62 -94.87 -94.69
N LEU A 26 37.00 -95.95 -94.01
CA LEU A 26 37.25 -95.95 -92.56
C LEU A 26 38.41 -95.02 -92.18
N GLY A 27 39.46 -94.95 -93.00
CA GLY A 27 40.56 -94.00 -92.83
C GLY A 27 40.12 -92.54 -92.92
N ARG A 28 39.24 -92.20 -93.87
CA ARG A 28 38.65 -90.85 -93.97
C ARG A 28 37.75 -90.54 -92.77
N LYS A 29 36.84 -91.43 -92.40
CA LYS A 29 35.99 -91.29 -91.21
C LYS A 29 36.80 -91.10 -89.93
N LEU A 30 37.88 -91.87 -89.76
CA LEU A 30 38.78 -91.74 -88.60
C LEU A 30 39.50 -90.38 -88.59
N THR A 31 39.90 -89.87 -89.76
CA THR A 31 40.55 -88.56 -89.89
C THR A 31 39.58 -87.43 -89.60
N ASP A 32 38.35 -87.52 -90.11
CA ASP A 32 37.26 -86.56 -89.85
C ASP A 32 36.84 -86.58 -88.38
N GLU A 33 36.75 -87.77 -87.76
CA GLU A 33 36.50 -87.91 -86.32
C GLU A 33 37.65 -87.34 -85.49
N LYS A 34 38.90 -87.53 -85.91
CA LYS A 34 40.08 -86.96 -85.23
C LYS A 34 40.04 -85.43 -85.29
N GLN A 35 39.79 -84.87 -86.46
CA GLN A 35 39.64 -83.42 -86.64
C GLN A 35 38.42 -82.87 -85.87
N GLY A 36 37.31 -83.60 -85.84
CA GLY A 36 36.12 -83.25 -85.04
C GLY A 36 36.43 -83.24 -83.54
N LYS A 37 37.14 -84.25 -83.04
CA LYS A 37 37.60 -84.29 -81.64
C LYS A 37 38.56 -83.16 -81.30
N GLU A 38 39.46 -82.82 -82.22
CA GLU A 38 40.44 -81.73 -82.04
C GLU A 38 39.74 -80.36 -81.97
N ARG A 39 38.75 -80.11 -82.85
CA ARG A 39 37.90 -78.90 -82.78
C ARG A 39 37.11 -78.84 -81.47
N ILE A 40 36.52 -79.95 -81.03
CA ILE A 40 35.81 -80.02 -79.74
C ILE A 40 36.76 -79.74 -78.58
N PHE A 41 38.00 -80.23 -78.64
CA PHE A 41 39.00 -79.96 -77.60
C PHE A 41 39.43 -78.48 -77.57
N GLU A 42 39.63 -77.86 -78.72
CA GLU A 42 39.89 -76.42 -78.83
C GLU A 42 38.71 -75.58 -78.32
N GLU A 43 37.47 -75.96 -78.67
CA GLU A 43 36.26 -75.31 -78.17
C GLU A 43 36.09 -75.50 -76.66
N LEU A 44 36.38 -76.68 -76.11
CA LEU A 44 36.38 -76.93 -74.66
C LEU A 44 37.45 -76.12 -73.94
N THR A 45 38.63 -75.97 -74.54
CA THR A 45 39.72 -75.16 -73.96
C THR A 45 39.34 -73.68 -73.95
N ARG A 46 38.72 -73.18 -75.04
CA ARG A 46 38.22 -71.80 -75.13
C ARG A 46 37.08 -71.57 -74.13
N ALA A 47 36.10 -72.46 -74.07
CA ALA A 47 35.00 -72.39 -73.12
C ALA A 47 35.49 -72.49 -71.66
N GLY A 48 36.56 -73.24 -71.40
CA GLY A 48 37.22 -73.30 -70.10
C GLY A 48 37.84 -71.97 -69.71
N ALA A 49 38.58 -71.33 -70.62
CA ALA A 49 39.15 -70.00 -70.39
C ALA A 49 38.06 -68.92 -70.19
N GLU A 50 36.99 -68.95 -71.00
CA GLU A 50 35.84 -68.05 -70.83
C GLU A 50 35.12 -68.27 -69.50
N LEU A 51 35.05 -69.51 -69.00
CA LEU A 51 34.50 -69.83 -67.70
C LEU A 51 35.38 -69.31 -66.57
N ASP A 52 36.71 -69.45 -66.68
CA ASP A 52 37.66 -68.95 -65.69
C ASP A 52 37.63 -67.41 -65.62
N ASP A 53 37.62 -66.73 -66.77
CA ASP A 53 37.48 -65.26 -66.85
C ASP A 53 36.16 -64.79 -66.21
N ALA A 54 35.04 -65.48 -66.52
CA ALA A 54 33.75 -65.18 -65.91
C ALA A 54 33.72 -65.46 -64.39
N GLN A 55 34.46 -66.46 -63.91
CA GLN A 55 34.62 -66.73 -62.49
C GLN A 55 35.41 -65.63 -61.79
N ASP A 56 36.48 -65.15 -62.41
CA ASP A 56 37.31 -64.06 -61.91
C ASP A 56 36.55 -62.72 -61.91
N GLU A 57 35.81 -62.41 -62.96
CA GLU A 57 34.90 -61.25 -63.00
C GLU A 57 33.83 -61.36 -61.91
N GLY A 58 33.21 -62.54 -61.75
CA GLY A 58 32.24 -62.80 -60.69
C GLY A 58 32.84 -62.69 -59.29
N ALA A 59 34.11 -63.05 -59.09
CA ALA A 59 34.83 -62.86 -57.84
C ALA A 59 35.13 -61.38 -57.57
N SER A 60 35.56 -60.64 -58.59
CA SER A 60 35.84 -59.20 -58.52
C SER A 60 34.58 -58.40 -58.19
N LEU A 61 33.45 -58.64 -58.87
CA LEU A 61 32.18 -57.97 -58.59
C LEU A 61 31.67 -58.28 -57.19
N ARG A 62 31.77 -59.54 -56.73
CA ARG A 62 31.43 -59.90 -55.34
C ARG A 62 32.30 -59.17 -54.32
N ALA A 63 33.60 -59.03 -54.59
CA ALA A 63 34.51 -58.30 -53.71
C ALA A 63 34.20 -56.79 -53.70
N GLN A 64 33.87 -56.19 -54.84
CA GLN A 64 33.46 -54.79 -54.94
C GLN A 64 32.16 -54.53 -54.18
N LEU A 65 31.13 -55.37 -54.38
CA LEU A 65 29.87 -55.26 -53.66
C LEU A 65 30.08 -55.39 -52.15
N ALA A 66 30.89 -56.35 -51.70
CA ALA A 66 31.22 -56.50 -50.28
C ALA A 66 31.95 -55.26 -49.72
N ALA A 67 32.84 -54.63 -50.50
CA ALA A 67 33.53 -53.42 -50.10
C ALA A 67 32.59 -52.20 -50.03
N GLU A 68 31.66 -52.05 -50.98
CA GLU A 68 30.66 -50.98 -50.99
C GLU A 68 29.70 -51.11 -49.81
N MET A 69 29.15 -52.32 -49.58
CA MET A 69 28.30 -52.59 -48.42
C MET A 69 28.99 -52.29 -47.09
N ARG A 70 30.31 -52.56 -46.98
CA ARG A 70 31.09 -52.18 -45.79
C ARG A 70 31.21 -50.67 -45.65
N ARG A 71 31.53 -49.94 -46.73
CA ARG A 71 31.66 -48.48 -46.69
C ARG A 71 30.33 -47.80 -46.33
N ASP A 72 29.22 -48.28 -46.88
CA ASP A 72 27.90 -47.74 -46.58
C ASP A 72 27.45 -48.11 -45.16
N GLY A 73 27.78 -49.32 -44.69
CA GLY A 73 27.65 -49.68 -43.27
C GLY A 73 28.40 -48.72 -42.36
N GLU A 74 29.68 -48.46 -42.63
CA GLU A 74 30.49 -47.52 -41.83
C GLU A 74 29.98 -46.08 -41.88
N ARG A 75 29.47 -45.62 -43.04
CA ARG A 75 28.87 -44.28 -43.18
C ARG A 75 27.60 -44.16 -42.34
N THR A 76 26.69 -45.13 -42.46
CA THR A 76 25.42 -45.12 -41.73
C THR A 76 25.63 -45.26 -40.23
N GLU A 77 26.61 -46.07 -39.78
CA GLU A 77 27.01 -46.14 -38.36
C GLU A 77 27.55 -44.80 -37.83
N LYS A 78 28.37 -44.09 -38.60
CA LYS A 78 28.88 -42.76 -38.22
C LYS A 78 27.76 -41.72 -38.17
N GLU A 79 26.86 -41.72 -39.14
CA GLU A 79 25.70 -40.83 -39.16
C GLU A 79 24.77 -41.11 -37.98
N LEU A 80 24.51 -42.39 -37.67
CA LEU A 80 23.73 -42.79 -36.51
C LEU A 80 24.39 -42.34 -35.20
N ALA A 81 25.70 -42.56 -35.05
CA ALA A 81 26.45 -42.12 -33.89
C ALA A 81 26.38 -40.58 -33.71
N SER A 82 26.53 -39.83 -34.80
CA SER A 82 26.41 -38.37 -34.78
C SER A 82 24.99 -37.92 -34.43
N ALA A 83 23.96 -38.59 -34.97
CA ALA A 83 22.56 -38.27 -34.68
C ALA A 83 22.22 -38.55 -33.20
N CYS A 84 22.69 -39.67 -32.65
CA CYS A 84 22.55 -39.97 -31.23
C CYS A 84 23.25 -38.94 -30.33
N ALA A 85 24.45 -38.50 -30.69
CA ALA A 85 25.16 -37.46 -29.96
C ALA A 85 24.39 -36.14 -29.93
N SER A 86 23.88 -35.69 -31.09
CA SER A 86 23.05 -34.49 -31.21
C SER A 86 21.74 -34.61 -30.43
N LEU A 87 21.09 -35.79 -30.46
CA LEU A 87 19.88 -36.03 -29.70
C LEU A 87 20.13 -35.90 -28.20
N ASN A 88 21.22 -36.48 -27.69
CA ASN A 88 21.60 -36.38 -26.28
C ASN A 88 21.89 -34.93 -25.87
N GLU A 89 22.54 -34.15 -26.73
CA GLU A 89 22.81 -32.74 -26.47
C GLU A 89 21.51 -31.92 -26.38
N VAL A 90 20.58 -32.13 -27.33
CA VAL A 90 19.27 -31.47 -27.32
C VAL A 90 18.46 -31.88 -26.09
N GLN A 91 18.48 -33.15 -25.70
CA GLN A 91 17.84 -33.62 -24.46
C GLN A 91 18.44 -32.96 -23.22
N ALA A 92 19.77 -32.85 -23.14
CA ALA A 92 20.43 -32.17 -22.03
C ALA A 92 20.05 -30.68 -21.97
N LYS A 93 20.03 -29.99 -23.11
CA LYS A 93 19.58 -28.58 -23.20
C LYS A 93 18.10 -28.42 -22.80
N SER A 94 17.23 -29.31 -23.27
CA SER A 94 15.81 -29.31 -22.92
C SER A 94 15.60 -29.53 -21.41
N GLY A 95 16.35 -30.46 -20.81
CA GLY A 95 16.34 -30.67 -19.36
C GLY A 95 16.81 -29.46 -18.58
N GLY A 96 17.90 -28.81 -19.02
CA GLY A 96 18.40 -27.59 -18.40
C GLY A 96 17.42 -26.42 -18.48
N LEU A 97 16.78 -26.21 -19.64
CA LEU A 97 15.75 -25.18 -19.82
C LEU A 97 14.52 -25.45 -18.95
N ARG A 98 14.09 -26.71 -18.82
CA ARG A 98 12.98 -27.09 -17.94
C ARG A 98 13.28 -26.75 -16.48
N ALA A 99 14.48 -27.08 -16.00
CA ALA A 99 14.89 -26.73 -14.64
C ALA A 99 14.95 -25.20 -14.41
N GLN A 100 15.37 -24.44 -15.42
CA GLN A 100 15.33 -22.97 -15.37
C GLN A 100 13.90 -22.43 -15.31
N LEU A 101 12.98 -23.01 -16.08
CA LEU A 101 11.56 -22.65 -16.04
C LEU A 101 10.97 -22.90 -14.64
N GLU A 102 11.17 -24.09 -14.06
CA GLU A 102 10.70 -24.41 -12.70
C GLU A 102 11.29 -23.44 -11.64
N THR A 103 12.54 -23.04 -11.81
CA THR A 103 13.20 -22.05 -10.94
C THR A 103 12.59 -20.65 -11.10
N LEU A 104 12.23 -20.24 -12.32
CA LEU A 104 11.61 -18.94 -12.57
C LEU A 104 10.15 -18.91 -12.10
N GLU A 105 9.41 -19.99 -12.31
CA GLU A 105 8.04 -20.15 -11.83
C GLU A 105 7.96 -20.09 -10.30
N SER A 106 8.87 -20.79 -9.60
CA SER A 106 8.94 -20.72 -8.13
C SER A 106 9.31 -19.32 -7.62
N LYS A 107 10.24 -18.61 -8.29
CA LYS A 107 10.56 -17.22 -7.97
C LYS A 107 9.39 -16.27 -8.23
N LEU A 108 8.65 -16.47 -9.32
CA LEU A 108 7.46 -15.69 -9.64
C LEU A 108 6.40 -15.87 -8.55
N ALA A 109 6.08 -17.11 -8.18
CA ALA A 109 5.12 -17.42 -7.12
C ALA A 109 5.53 -16.80 -5.77
N ALA A 110 6.82 -16.85 -5.42
CA ALA A 110 7.32 -16.21 -4.21
C ALA A 110 7.15 -14.68 -4.25
N LYS A 111 7.42 -14.05 -5.41
CA LYS A 111 7.25 -12.59 -5.59
C LYS A 111 5.79 -12.16 -5.60
N GLU A 112 4.89 -12.97 -6.17
CA GLU A 112 3.45 -12.71 -6.10
C GLU A 112 2.94 -12.77 -4.67
N LYS A 113 3.40 -13.75 -3.88
CA LYS A 113 3.08 -13.84 -2.46
C LYS A 113 3.59 -12.61 -1.68
N GLU A 114 4.85 -12.22 -1.89
CA GLU A 114 5.43 -11.02 -1.27
C GLU A 114 4.64 -9.75 -1.64
N LYS A 115 4.20 -9.62 -2.89
CA LYS A 115 3.37 -8.51 -3.36
C LYS A 115 2.00 -8.48 -2.66
N LEU A 116 1.35 -9.64 -2.49
CA LEU A 116 0.07 -9.73 -1.79
C LEU A 116 0.20 -9.37 -0.30
N GLU A 117 1.25 -9.85 0.37
CA GLU A 117 1.54 -9.49 1.76
C GLU A 117 1.89 -8.01 1.94
N ALA A 118 2.59 -7.42 0.97
CA ALA A 118 2.85 -5.98 0.98
C ALA A 118 1.56 -5.18 0.77
N ALA A 119 0.69 -5.61 -0.15
CA ALA A 119 -0.59 -4.95 -0.40
C ALA A 119 -1.52 -5.01 0.84
N SER A 120 -1.56 -6.14 1.56
CA SER A 120 -2.35 -6.24 2.79
C SER A 120 -1.82 -5.31 3.89
N LYS A 121 -0.50 -5.20 4.05
CA LYS A 121 0.11 -4.27 5.01
C LYS A 121 -0.16 -2.80 4.67
N VAL A 122 -0.17 -2.45 3.39
CA VAL A 122 -0.52 -1.08 2.96
C VAL A 122 -1.97 -0.77 3.34
N ALA A 123 -2.91 -1.68 3.07
CA ALA A 123 -4.32 -1.49 3.43
C ALA A 123 -4.53 -1.34 4.95
N GLU A 124 -3.81 -2.12 5.76
CA GLU A 124 -3.83 -1.99 7.22
C GLU A 124 -3.30 -0.62 7.70
N LEU A 125 -2.18 -0.16 7.13
CA LEU A 125 -1.59 1.14 7.48
C LEU A 125 -2.48 2.31 7.05
N GLU A 126 -3.11 2.23 5.88
CA GLU A 126 -4.06 3.25 5.42
C GLU A 126 -5.27 3.34 6.35
N SER A 127 -5.82 2.19 6.78
CA SER A 127 -6.92 2.16 7.75
C SER A 127 -6.52 2.74 9.11
N ALA A 128 -5.33 2.40 9.61
CA ALA A 128 -4.80 2.94 10.86
C ALA A 128 -4.55 4.45 10.79
N LEU A 129 -4.04 4.95 9.66
CA LEU A 129 -3.82 6.37 9.43
C LEU A 129 -5.14 7.15 9.44
N GLU A 130 -6.18 6.62 8.78
CA GLU A 130 -7.49 7.26 8.76
C GLU A 130 -8.15 7.27 10.14
N SER A 131 -8.02 6.18 10.89
CA SER A 131 -8.45 6.14 12.30
C SER A 131 -7.73 7.17 13.17
N SER A 132 -6.41 7.30 13.00
CA SER A 132 -5.61 8.30 13.73
C SER A 132 -5.98 9.73 13.36
N ARG A 133 -6.28 10.00 12.08
CA ARG A 133 -6.76 11.33 11.63
C ARG A 133 -8.12 11.65 12.23
N GLY A 134 -9.04 10.69 12.25
CA GLY A 134 -10.34 10.84 12.91
C GLY A 134 -10.21 11.13 14.41
N ALA A 135 -9.31 10.43 15.10
CA ALA A 135 -9.04 10.67 16.52
C ALA A 135 -8.42 12.06 16.78
N ALA A 136 -7.49 12.50 15.93
CA ALA A 136 -6.89 13.83 16.04
C ALA A 136 -7.94 14.94 15.83
N ALA A 137 -8.80 14.82 14.81
CA ALA A 137 -9.89 15.76 14.58
C ALA A 137 -10.89 15.81 15.75
N ALA A 138 -11.20 14.65 16.35
CA ALA A 138 -12.07 14.59 17.53
C ALA A 138 -11.43 15.27 18.75
N LEU A 139 -10.13 15.11 18.96
CA LEU A 139 -9.38 15.79 20.03
C LEU A 139 -9.35 17.31 19.83
N GLU A 140 -9.11 17.77 18.60
CA GLU A 140 -9.13 19.20 18.27
C GLU A 140 -10.52 19.80 18.51
N ALA A 141 -11.58 19.14 18.02
CA ALA A 141 -12.95 19.56 18.28
C ALA A 141 -13.30 19.59 19.78
N ALA A 142 -12.83 18.60 20.55
CA ALA A 142 -13.01 18.57 21.99
C ALA A 142 -12.24 19.71 22.70
N ALA A 143 -11.02 20.01 22.26
CA ALA A 143 -10.22 21.12 22.78
C ALA A 143 -10.88 22.47 22.48
N GLU A 144 -11.38 22.69 21.26
CA GLU A 144 -12.12 23.90 20.89
C GLU A 144 -13.43 24.03 21.67
N ALA A 145 -14.17 22.93 21.87
CA ALA A 145 -15.37 22.92 22.70
C ALA A 145 -15.03 23.26 24.16
N GLY A 146 -13.92 22.74 24.69
CA GLY A 146 -13.40 23.09 26.01
C GLY A 146 -13.03 24.57 26.12
N ALA A 147 -12.32 25.11 25.13
CA ALA A 147 -11.95 26.52 25.08
C ALA A 147 -13.18 27.44 24.99
N ARG A 148 -14.21 27.05 24.23
CA ARG A 148 -15.50 27.76 24.18
C ARG A 148 -16.20 27.76 25.54
N ARG A 149 -16.31 26.59 26.19
CA ARG A 149 -16.90 26.48 27.54
C ARG A 149 -16.14 27.32 28.57
N ALA A 150 -14.81 27.37 28.50
CA ALA A 150 -14.01 28.21 29.38
C ALA A 150 -14.31 29.71 29.16
N ARG A 151 -14.40 30.18 27.90
CA ARG A 151 -14.74 31.57 27.58
C ARG A 151 -16.18 31.94 27.98
N GLU A 152 -17.13 31.04 27.80
CA GLU A 152 -18.52 31.22 28.25
C GLU A 152 -18.61 31.25 29.78
N GLY A 153 -17.82 30.40 30.45
CA GLY A 153 -17.68 30.39 31.91
C GLY A 153 -17.02 31.64 32.49
N ASP A 154 -16.43 32.53 31.68
CA ASP A 154 -15.82 33.79 32.11
C ASP A 154 -16.81 34.97 32.09
N ARG A 155 -18.07 34.77 31.68
CA ARG A 155 -19.08 35.85 31.63
C ARG A 155 -20.39 35.45 32.29
N LEU A 156 -20.92 36.30 33.17
CA LEU A 156 -22.30 36.18 33.63
C LEU A 156 -23.23 36.76 32.57
N HIS A 157 -24.01 35.90 31.93
CA HIS A 157 -25.15 36.34 31.13
C HIS A 157 -26.34 36.59 32.05
N TYR A 158 -26.97 37.76 31.91
CA TYR A 158 -28.08 38.16 32.75
C TYR A 158 -29.24 38.71 31.94
N VAL A 159 -30.42 38.70 32.57
CA VAL A 159 -31.64 39.39 32.13
C VAL A 159 -32.20 40.19 33.30
N LEU A 160 -32.57 41.44 33.08
CA LEU A 160 -33.17 42.29 34.11
C LEU A 160 -34.66 41.95 34.27
N ALA A 161 -35.08 41.63 35.49
CA ALA A 161 -36.45 41.21 35.77
C ALA A 161 -37.49 42.30 35.43
N CYS A 162 -37.12 43.58 35.54
CA CYS A 162 -38.05 44.70 35.40
C CYS A 162 -38.44 45.01 33.94
N ASN A 163 -37.54 44.76 32.98
CA ASN A 163 -37.76 45.14 31.57
C ASN A 163 -37.29 44.09 30.54
N GLY A 164 -36.78 42.94 30.99
CA GLY A 164 -36.26 41.90 30.12
C GLY A 164 -34.94 42.25 29.41
N GLN A 165 -34.28 43.36 29.76
CA GLN A 165 -33.02 43.74 29.12
C GLN A 165 -31.93 42.72 29.43
N THR A 166 -31.25 42.25 28.39
CA THR A 166 -30.19 41.25 28.51
C THR A 166 -28.81 41.89 28.43
N GLY A 167 -27.82 41.25 29.04
CA GLY A 167 -26.43 41.66 28.93
C GLY A 167 -25.45 40.57 29.37
N SER A 168 -24.16 40.90 29.33
CA SER A 168 -23.10 40.02 29.83
C SER A 168 -22.04 40.83 30.59
N ILE A 169 -21.55 40.29 31.70
CA ILE A 169 -20.52 40.92 32.55
C ILE A 169 -19.38 39.94 32.73
N ALA A 170 -18.15 40.40 32.56
CA ALA A 170 -16.97 39.56 32.77
C ALA A 170 -16.83 39.16 34.25
N ARG A 171 -16.34 37.94 34.50
CA ARG A 171 -16.04 37.42 35.84
C ARG A 171 -15.12 38.36 36.61
N SER A 172 -14.12 38.92 35.94
CA SER A 172 -13.17 39.88 36.51
C SER A 172 -13.87 41.11 37.10
N VAL A 173 -14.94 41.58 36.47
CA VAL A 173 -15.73 42.72 36.95
C VAL A 173 -16.53 42.37 38.20
N MET A 174 -17.13 41.18 38.27
CA MET A 174 -17.83 40.74 39.49
C MET A 174 -16.86 40.42 40.62
N ALA A 175 -15.64 39.99 40.30
CA ALA A 175 -14.59 39.69 41.28
C ALA A 175 -14.04 40.94 41.98
N SER A 176 -14.42 42.15 41.56
CA SER A 176 -14.02 43.40 42.22
C SER A 176 -14.66 43.58 43.60
N ASP A 177 -15.78 42.88 43.86
CA ASP A 177 -16.42 42.78 45.17
C ASP A 177 -16.83 41.32 45.44
N PRO A 178 -15.89 40.46 45.90
CA PRO A 178 -16.13 39.02 46.07
C PRO A 178 -17.16 38.68 47.15
N GLU A 179 -17.42 39.62 48.08
CA GLU A 179 -18.44 39.43 49.11
C GLU A 179 -19.85 39.78 48.63
N SER A 180 -19.96 40.43 47.47
CA SER A 180 -21.24 40.77 46.85
C SER A 180 -22.06 39.52 46.54
N ARG A 181 -23.38 39.66 46.64
CA ARG A 181 -24.31 38.59 46.23
C ARG A 181 -24.23 38.31 44.72
N LEU A 182 -23.84 39.31 43.92
CA LEU A 182 -23.63 39.15 42.48
C LEU A 182 -22.47 38.18 42.19
N TYR A 183 -21.34 38.35 42.87
CA TYR A 183 -20.21 37.43 42.73
C TYR A 183 -20.58 36.01 43.16
N LYS A 184 -21.27 35.86 44.30
CA LYS A 184 -21.73 34.55 44.81
C LYS A 184 -22.74 33.86 43.90
N THR A 185 -23.56 34.64 43.19
CA THR A 185 -24.48 34.14 42.15
C THR A 185 -23.71 33.56 40.96
N PHE A 186 -22.61 34.21 40.59
CA PHE A 186 -21.76 33.74 39.52
C PHE A 186 -20.87 32.55 39.92
N SER A 187 -20.34 32.52 41.15
CA SER A 187 -19.52 31.39 41.63
C SER A 187 -20.31 30.11 41.88
N GLY A 188 -21.65 30.16 41.77
CA GLY A 188 -22.54 29.02 42.02
C GLY A 188 -22.79 28.76 43.51
N GLU A 189 -22.29 29.62 44.39
CA GLU A 189 -22.55 29.55 45.84
C GLU A 189 -23.97 29.99 46.19
N TRP A 190 -24.62 30.77 45.32
CA TRP A 190 -25.99 31.24 45.51
C TRP A 190 -26.91 30.72 44.40
N ASN A 191 -27.92 29.93 44.78
CA ASN A 191 -28.97 29.46 43.87
C ASN A 191 -29.91 30.63 43.52
N TYR A 192 -29.66 31.27 42.39
CA TYR A 192 -30.45 32.40 41.90
C TYR A 192 -31.39 31.98 40.76
N ALA A 193 -32.49 32.72 40.57
CA ALA A 193 -33.43 32.44 39.50
C ALA A 193 -32.76 32.62 38.12
N ARG A 194 -33.01 31.67 37.22
CA ARG A 194 -32.55 31.70 35.84
C ARG A 194 -33.73 31.59 34.89
N ASP A 195 -33.62 32.23 33.72
CA ASP A 195 -34.62 32.09 32.67
C ASP A 195 -34.45 30.77 31.89
N GLU A 196 -35.31 30.54 30.90
CA GLU A 196 -35.28 29.35 30.03
C GLU A 196 -33.96 29.23 29.23
N SER A 197 -33.23 30.34 29.07
CA SER A 197 -31.92 30.39 28.41
C SER A 197 -30.75 30.21 29.38
N GLY A 198 -31.02 29.96 30.67
CA GLY A 198 -30.01 29.82 31.71
C GLY A 198 -29.35 31.13 32.16
N ARG A 199 -29.85 32.30 31.74
CA ARG A 199 -29.35 33.62 32.13
C ARG A 199 -29.82 33.96 33.54
N ALA A 200 -28.98 34.61 34.34
CA ALA A 200 -29.36 35.04 35.69
C ALA A 200 -30.41 36.16 35.64
N VAL A 201 -31.52 36.01 36.37
CA VAL A 201 -32.64 36.96 36.38
C VAL A 201 -32.44 38.02 37.45
N ILE A 202 -31.76 39.11 37.11
CA ILE A 202 -31.35 40.15 38.06
C ILE A 202 -32.53 41.06 38.41
N THR A 203 -32.89 41.07 39.70
CA THR A 203 -33.92 41.96 40.26
C THR A 203 -33.33 43.34 40.57
N CYS A 204 -32.95 44.08 39.52
CA CYS A 204 -32.44 45.44 39.63
C CYS A 204 -33.22 46.36 38.67
N HIS A 205 -33.45 47.61 39.08
CA HIS A 205 -34.05 48.61 38.21
C HIS A 205 -33.11 48.94 37.04
N PRO A 206 -33.59 49.02 35.79
CA PRO A 206 -32.73 49.23 34.61
C PRO A 206 -31.87 50.49 34.68
N ASP A 207 -32.46 51.61 35.10
CA ASP A 207 -31.77 52.91 35.18
C ASP A 207 -30.69 53.00 36.27
N ARG A 208 -30.61 51.99 37.15
CA ARG A 208 -29.66 51.92 38.26
C ARG A 208 -28.68 50.79 38.10
N TRP A 209 -29.03 49.81 37.28
CA TRP A 209 -28.14 48.71 36.94
C TRP A 209 -26.86 49.21 36.26
N SER A 210 -26.95 50.21 35.38
CA SER A 210 -25.78 50.85 34.77
C SER A 210 -24.79 51.39 35.82
N ALA A 211 -25.28 52.10 36.84
CA ALA A 211 -24.45 52.63 37.92
C ALA A 211 -23.81 51.52 38.77
N VAL A 212 -24.55 50.42 39.02
CA VAL A 212 -23.99 49.23 39.68
C VAL A 212 -22.86 48.61 38.86
N LEU A 213 -23.06 48.46 37.54
CA LEU A 213 -22.04 47.92 36.64
C LEU A 213 -20.83 48.83 36.52
N GLU A 214 -21.04 50.13 36.41
CA GLU A 214 -19.98 51.12 36.36
C GLU A 214 -19.16 51.06 37.65
N HIS A 215 -19.81 51.01 38.82
CA HIS A 215 -19.11 50.84 40.09
C HIS A 215 -18.28 49.55 40.14
N LEU A 216 -18.83 48.42 39.72
CA LEU A 216 -18.09 47.16 39.69
C LEU A 216 -16.90 47.18 38.72
N THR A 217 -17.01 47.95 37.63
CA THR A 217 -16.00 48.02 36.57
C THR A 217 -14.88 49.01 36.89
N THR A 218 -15.23 50.20 37.37
CA THR A 218 -14.29 51.33 37.54
C THR A 218 -14.09 51.71 39.00
N GLY A 219 -14.96 51.25 39.91
CA GLY A 219 -15.02 51.74 41.29
C GLY A 219 -15.68 53.10 41.44
N ALA A 220 -16.19 53.70 40.35
CA ALA A 220 -16.84 55.00 40.40
C ALA A 220 -18.12 54.95 41.24
N VAL A 221 -18.46 56.10 41.84
CA VAL A 221 -19.65 56.26 42.66
C VAL A 221 -20.41 57.47 42.12
N PRO A 222 -21.74 57.40 41.94
CA PRO A 222 -22.52 58.55 41.52
C PRO A 222 -22.33 59.74 42.47
N THR A 223 -22.22 60.94 41.91
CA THR A 223 -22.09 62.19 42.70
C THR A 223 -23.40 62.60 43.35
N ASP A 224 -24.52 62.27 42.70
CA ASP A 224 -25.85 62.62 43.15
C ASP A 224 -26.40 61.55 44.09
N ARG A 225 -27.12 62.02 45.12
CA ARG A 225 -27.75 61.14 46.10
C ARG A 225 -28.90 60.38 45.45
N ASP A 226 -28.83 59.06 45.48
CA ASP A 226 -29.89 58.17 45.02
C ASP A 226 -30.22 57.12 46.09
N THR A 227 -31.40 57.25 46.70
CA THR A 227 -31.85 56.36 47.77
C THR A 227 -32.20 54.96 47.26
N GLN A 228 -32.71 54.85 46.03
CA GLN A 228 -33.08 53.56 45.43
C GLN A 228 -31.82 52.77 45.04
N LEU A 229 -30.79 53.46 44.54
CA LEU A 229 -29.50 52.84 44.28
C LEU A 229 -28.83 52.36 45.58
N LEU A 230 -28.95 53.13 46.67
CA LEU A 230 -28.45 52.72 47.98
C LEU A 230 -29.14 51.44 48.49
N GLU A 231 -30.46 51.34 48.35
CA GLU A 231 -31.21 50.13 48.70
C GLU A 231 -30.77 48.93 47.87
N GLN A 232 -30.56 49.12 46.56
CA GLN A 232 -30.03 48.08 45.67
C GLN A 232 -28.61 47.68 46.04
N ALA A 233 -27.73 48.64 46.35
CA ALA A 233 -26.37 48.37 46.77
C ALA A 233 -26.35 47.53 48.07
N ARG A 234 -27.21 47.86 49.03
CA ARG A 234 -27.40 47.07 50.26
C ARG A 234 -27.94 45.68 49.97
N PHE A 235 -28.94 45.56 49.09
CA PHE A 235 -29.50 44.27 48.69
C PHE A 235 -28.44 43.35 48.08
N TRP A 236 -27.60 43.89 47.20
CA TRP A 236 -26.51 43.15 46.54
C TRP A 236 -25.25 43.01 47.40
N LYS A 237 -25.24 43.59 48.61
CA LYS A 237 -24.08 43.65 49.52
C LYS A 237 -22.83 44.28 48.89
N LEU A 238 -23.03 45.32 48.10
CA LEU A 238 -21.95 46.08 47.46
C LEU A 238 -21.34 47.08 48.45
N GLN A 239 -20.48 46.60 49.35
CA GLN A 239 -20.03 47.34 50.53
C GLN A 239 -19.41 48.69 50.17
N ARG A 240 -18.57 48.71 49.13
CA ARG A 240 -17.89 49.93 48.66
C ARG A 240 -18.88 50.96 48.14
N LEU A 241 -19.87 50.54 47.36
CA LEU A 241 -20.92 51.42 46.83
C LEU A 241 -21.84 51.91 47.94
N THR A 242 -22.26 51.02 48.85
CA THR A 242 -23.09 51.36 50.01
C THR A 242 -22.42 52.42 50.87
N ALA A 243 -21.16 52.21 51.26
CA ALA A 243 -20.41 53.15 52.08
C ALA A 243 -20.29 54.53 51.41
N ALA A 244 -20.04 54.56 50.10
CA ALA A 244 -19.88 55.81 49.37
C ALA A 244 -21.21 56.57 49.19
N LEU A 245 -22.33 55.88 48.91
CA LEU A 245 -23.65 56.49 48.83
C LEU A 245 -24.16 56.98 50.20
N GLU A 246 -23.82 56.27 51.28
CA GLU A 246 -24.12 56.72 52.65
C GLU A 246 -23.34 57.98 53.02
N ALA A 247 -22.08 58.09 52.60
CA ALA A 247 -21.27 59.29 52.79
C ALA A 247 -21.84 60.54 52.10
N LEU A 248 -22.60 60.36 51.01
CA LEU A 248 -23.31 61.44 50.31
C LEU A 248 -24.59 61.87 51.01
N THR A 249 -25.05 61.15 52.05
CA THR A 249 -26.23 61.55 52.82
C THR A 249 -25.82 62.60 53.86
N PRO A 250 -26.20 63.89 53.68
CA PRO A 250 -25.88 64.92 54.66
C PRO A 250 -26.82 64.74 55.85
N GLY A 251 -26.32 64.13 56.91
CA GLY A 251 -27.06 63.88 58.13
C GLY A 251 -26.19 63.09 59.09
N ALA A 252 -25.97 63.63 60.29
CA ALA A 252 -25.13 63.03 61.31
C ALA A 252 -25.47 61.55 61.53
N VAL A 253 -24.50 60.66 61.30
CA VAL A 253 -24.61 59.28 61.76
C VAL A 253 -24.40 59.30 63.26
N VAL A 254 -25.48 59.21 64.02
CA VAL A 254 -25.42 58.89 65.45
C VAL A 254 -25.26 57.38 65.56
N SER A 255 -24.02 56.89 65.63
CA SER A 255 -23.78 55.52 66.04
C SER A 255 -23.88 55.45 67.56
N ASN A 256 -24.87 54.68 68.05
CA ASN A 256 -24.98 54.36 69.47
C ASN A 256 -23.98 53.25 69.78
N ALA A 257 -22.71 53.61 69.89
CA ALA A 257 -21.66 52.76 70.42
C ALA A 257 -21.63 52.99 71.94
N ASP A 258 -22.33 52.10 72.63
CA ASP A 258 -22.26 51.86 74.06
C ASP A 258 -22.91 52.93 74.97
N SER A 259 -23.42 52.45 76.10
CA SER A 259 -24.23 53.15 77.09
C SER A 259 -23.52 54.30 77.86
N GLN A 260 -22.54 54.97 77.25
CA GLN A 260 -21.76 56.07 77.85
C GLN A 260 -21.63 57.33 76.97
N GLY A 261 -22.54 57.57 76.03
CA GLY A 261 -22.80 58.92 75.51
C GLY A 261 -22.72 59.07 74.00
N PHE A 262 -23.49 60.05 73.49
CA PHE A 262 -23.59 60.36 72.06
C PHE A 262 -22.32 61.08 71.58
N THR A 263 -21.61 60.49 70.62
CA THR A 263 -20.52 61.18 69.91
C THR A 263 -21.01 61.60 68.53
N VAL A 264 -21.24 62.90 68.32
CA VAL A 264 -21.64 63.45 67.01
C VAL A 264 -20.39 63.87 66.25
N ARG A 265 -20.02 63.15 65.17
CA ARG A 265 -19.08 63.66 64.17
C ARG A 265 -19.87 64.30 63.03
N GLY A 266 -20.05 65.62 63.10
CA GLY A 266 -20.54 66.41 61.98
C GLY A 266 -19.40 66.78 61.05
N THR A 267 -19.41 66.28 59.81
CA THR A 267 -18.57 66.80 58.73
C THR A 267 -19.34 67.92 58.04
N PHE A 268 -18.94 69.16 58.30
CA PHE A 268 -19.39 70.32 57.53
C PHE A 268 -18.56 70.41 56.25
N VAL A 269 -19.15 70.10 55.10
CA VAL A 269 -18.53 70.42 53.81
C VAL A 269 -18.87 71.87 53.49
N SER A 270 -17.90 72.75 53.69
CA SER A 270 -18.01 74.15 53.29
C SER A 270 -17.89 74.22 51.76
N VAL A 271 -19.01 74.41 51.06
CA VAL A 271 -19.03 74.69 49.62
C VAL A 271 -18.66 76.16 49.44
N MET A 272 -17.37 76.47 49.53
CA MET A 272 -16.87 77.74 48.97
C MET A 272 -16.75 77.56 47.46
N SER A 273 -17.78 78.05 46.77
CA SER A 273 -17.77 78.35 45.35
C SER A 273 -16.66 79.36 45.06
N ALA A 274 -15.50 78.89 44.60
CA ALA A 274 -14.45 79.73 44.02
C ALA A 274 -14.82 80.02 42.57
N TYR A 275 -15.51 81.15 42.38
CA TYR A 275 -15.76 81.77 41.09
C TYR A 275 -14.46 82.47 40.65
N GLU A 276 -13.69 81.86 39.74
CA GLU A 276 -12.59 82.56 39.04
C GLU A 276 -13.00 82.84 37.58
N PRO A 277 -13.04 84.12 37.15
CA PRO A 277 -13.33 84.47 35.76
C PRO A 277 -12.07 84.36 34.87
N ARG A 278 -12.30 83.75 33.71
CA ARG A 278 -11.45 83.61 32.52
C ARG A 278 -10.56 84.82 32.20
N LEU A 279 -9.31 84.53 31.81
CA LEU A 279 -8.61 85.23 30.73
C LEU A 279 -7.95 84.21 29.77
N PRO A 280 -7.99 84.44 28.44
CA PRO A 280 -7.45 83.51 27.45
C PRO A 280 -5.95 83.73 27.23
N PHE A 281 -5.15 82.68 27.42
CA PHE A 281 -3.77 82.65 26.92
C PHE A 281 -3.76 82.10 25.49
N VAL A 282 -3.42 82.98 24.55
CA VAL A 282 -3.05 82.66 23.18
C VAL A 282 -1.57 82.25 23.20
N THR A 283 -1.23 81.08 22.68
CA THR A 283 0.15 80.72 22.32
C THR A 283 0.27 80.49 20.81
N PRO A 284 1.32 81.02 20.16
CA PRO A 284 1.49 80.96 18.71
C PRO A 284 1.97 79.60 18.22
N ARG A 285 1.48 79.28 17.02
CA ARG A 285 1.88 78.18 16.13
C ARG A 285 3.34 78.35 15.72
N VAL A 286 4.18 77.35 15.95
CA VAL A 286 5.47 77.20 15.26
C VAL A 286 5.31 76.10 14.22
N ILE A 287 5.38 76.49 12.96
CA ILE A 287 5.52 75.59 11.80
C ILE A 287 7.03 75.46 11.58
N VAL A 288 7.55 74.24 11.63
CA VAL A 288 8.91 73.91 11.15
C VAL A 288 8.74 73.13 9.85
N GLN A 289 9.43 73.61 8.82
CA GLN A 289 9.55 73.03 7.48
C GLN A 289 10.34 71.72 7.50
#